data_AF-A0A3L7ZSW2-F1
#
_entry.id   AF-A0A3L7ZSW2-F1
#
_cell.length_a   1.000
_cell.length_b   1.000
_cell.length_c   1.000
_cell.angle_alpha   90.00
_cell.angle_beta   90.00
_cell.angle_gamma   90.00
#
_symmetry.space_group_name_H-M   'P 1'
#
loop_
_entity.id
_entity.type
_entity.pdbx_description
1 polymer ?
#
loop_
_entity_poly.entity_id
_entity_poly.type
_entity_poly.pdbx_seq_one_letter_code
_entity_poly.pdbx_strand_id
1 'polypeptide(L)'
;MRNVFLFTFFLISVLSQAQVYEFPIRPGTTEWDKLRTEKDRFSAMLIPDDQLKHMSTIDLLITCMNYPAYGYFTAFNDPQEGIDINIRNFNGLQELMRRTDAPNELLSIYKQMDTFKMTLKNKAIETNLFGQLKGLISNCY
;
A
#
# COMPACT_ATOMS: atom_id res chain seq x y z
N MET A 1 -18.09 -33.76 -23.71
CA MET A 1 -18.05 -32.63 -22.77
C MET A 1 -16.83 -32.70 -21.82
N ARG A 2 -15.62 -32.96 -22.34
CA ARG A 2 -14.39 -33.10 -21.53
C ARG A 2 -13.30 -32.07 -21.87
N ASN A 3 -13.51 -31.30 -22.95
CA ASN A 3 -12.51 -30.38 -23.50
C ASN A 3 -12.87 -28.90 -23.30
N VAL A 4 -14.03 -28.59 -22.71
CA VAL A 4 -14.47 -27.21 -22.41
C VAL A 4 -13.96 -26.77 -21.03
N PHE A 5 -13.85 -27.70 -20.06
CA PHE A 5 -13.39 -27.42 -18.70
C PHE A 5 -11.89 -27.06 -18.60
N LEU A 6 -11.06 -27.54 -19.54
CA LEU A 6 -9.62 -27.21 -19.57
C LEU A 6 -9.37 -25.80 -20.12
N PHE A 7 -10.22 -25.31 -21.02
CA PHE A 7 -10.12 -23.96 -21.58
C PHE A 7 -10.63 -22.88 -20.62
N THR A 8 -11.64 -23.20 -19.80
CA THR A 8 -12.13 -22.27 -18.77
C THR A 8 -11.16 -22.13 -17.61
N PHE A 9 -10.38 -23.17 -17.27
CA PHE A 9 -9.36 -23.08 -16.21
C PHE A 9 -8.16 -22.22 -16.63
N PHE A 10 -7.83 -22.19 -17.93
CA PHE A 10 -6.74 -21.38 -18.48
C PHE A 10 -7.09 -19.88 -18.59
N LEU A 11 -8.37 -19.54 -18.79
CA LEU A 11 -8.82 -18.15 -18.84
C LEU A 11 -8.86 -17.46 -17.47
N ILE A 12 -9.04 -18.21 -16.38
CA ILE A 12 -9.02 -17.64 -15.01
C ILE A 12 -7.59 -17.23 -14.62
N SER A 13 -6.56 -17.87 -15.18
CA SER A 13 -5.15 -17.50 -14.96
C SER A 13 -4.78 -16.17 -15.64
N VAL A 14 -5.55 -15.73 -16.63
CA VAL A 14 -5.26 -14.57 -17.48
C VAL A 14 -5.97 -13.30 -17.00
N LEU A 15 -6.84 -13.38 -15.98
CA LEU A 15 -7.28 -12.22 -15.20
C LEU A 15 -6.15 -11.81 -14.26
N SER A 16 -5.14 -11.16 -14.84
CA SER A 16 -4.08 -10.39 -14.20
C SER A 16 -4.57 -9.64 -12.96
N GLN A 17 -4.47 -10.26 -11.79
CA GLN A 17 -4.49 -9.52 -10.53
C GLN A 17 -3.09 -9.01 -10.31
N ALA A 18 -2.83 -7.78 -10.76
CA ALA A 18 -1.92 -6.93 -10.03
C ALA A 18 -2.58 -6.71 -8.65
N GLN A 19 -2.23 -7.57 -7.72
CA GLN A 19 -2.65 -7.50 -6.33
C GLN A 19 -1.50 -6.81 -5.62
N VAL A 20 -1.79 -5.74 -4.88
CA VAL A 20 -0.83 -5.01 -4.04
C VAL A 20 0.19 -5.98 -3.44
N TYR A 21 1.48 -5.71 -3.62
CA TYR A 21 2.51 -6.67 -3.27
C TYR A 21 2.64 -6.76 -1.75
N GLU A 22 2.42 -7.96 -1.23
CA GLU A 22 2.60 -8.29 0.18
C GLU A 22 4.04 -8.77 0.41
N PHE A 23 4.83 -7.96 1.12
CA PHE A 23 6.24 -8.25 1.38
C PHE A 23 6.38 -9.48 2.29
N PRO A 24 6.86 -10.64 1.79
CA PRO A 24 6.85 -11.90 2.54
C PRO A 24 7.87 -11.88 3.68
N ILE A 25 8.99 -11.17 3.49
CA ILE A 25 10.05 -11.00 4.47
C ILE A 25 10.11 -9.52 4.85
N ARG A 26 9.70 -9.22 6.08
CA ARG A 26 9.58 -7.86 6.61
C ARG A 26 9.80 -7.82 8.12
N PRO A 27 10.09 -6.66 8.73
CA PRO A 27 10.20 -6.54 10.18
C PRO A 27 9.06 -7.25 10.93
N GLY A 28 9.42 -8.08 11.91
CA GLY A 28 8.46 -8.88 12.69
C GLY A 28 8.16 -10.27 12.14
N THR A 29 8.72 -10.67 10.99
CA THR A 29 8.63 -12.06 10.48
C THR A 29 9.83 -12.90 10.93
N THR A 30 9.65 -14.22 11.10
CA THR A 30 10.74 -15.11 11.52
C THR A 30 11.93 -15.12 10.55
N GLU A 31 11.67 -14.98 9.24
CA GLU A 31 12.74 -14.93 8.24
C GLU A 31 13.53 -13.62 8.29
N TRP A 32 12.89 -12.51 8.67
CA TRP A 32 13.55 -11.22 8.82
C TRP A 32 14.61 -11.22 9.92
N ASP A 33 14.39 -11.98 11.00
CA ASP A 33 15.33 -12.10 12.11
C ASP A 33 16.57 -12.92 11.74
N LYS A 34 16.52 -13.68 10.64
CA LYS A 34 17.66 -14.42 10.10
C LYS A 34 18.57 -13.56 9.23
N LEU A 35 18.06 -12.43 8.71
CA LEU A 35 18.85 -11.51 7.90
C LEU A 35 19.91 -10.82 8.77
N ARG A 36 21.15 -10.74 8.27
CA ARG A 36 22.30 -10.24 9.05
C ARG A 36 22.76 -8.87 8.60
N THR A 37 22.72 -8.62 7.29
CA THR A 37 23.18 -7.35 6.74
C THR A 37 22.02 -6.45 6.33
N GLU A 38 22.26 -5.15 6.32
CA GLU A 38 21.32 -4.16 5.77
C GLU A 38 21.01 -4.46 4.29
N LYS A 39 22.04 -4.84 3.53
CA LYS A 39 21.89 -5.25 2.12
C LYS A 39 20.90 -6.40 1.97
N ASP A 40 20.96 -7.42 2.82
CA ASP A 40 20.03 -8.55 2.77
C ASP A 40 18.61 -8.10 3.11
N ARG A 41 18.46 -7.18 4.08
CA ARG A 41 17.17 -6.59 4.47
C ARG A 41 16.52 -5.84 3.30
N PHE A 42 17.27 -4.95 2.63
CA PHE A 42 16.75 -4.25 1.45
C PHE A 42 16.42 -5.22 0.32
N SER A 43 17.29 -6.20 0.06
CA SER A 43 17.07 -7.19 -0.99
C SER A 43 15.81 -8.04 -0.75
N ALA A 44 15.51 -8.35 0.51
CA ALA A 44 14.33 -9.13 0.90
C ALA A 44 13.00 -8.38 0.69
N MET A 45 13.04 -7.05 0.53
CA MET A 45 11.87 -6.19 0.31
C MET A 45 11.76 -5.71 -1.14
N LEU A 46 12.51 -6.29 -2.09
CA LEU A 46 12.34 -6.00 -3.51
C LEU A 46 11.11 -6.70 -4.07
N ILE A 47 10.39 -6.03 -4.97
CA ILE A 47 9.30 -6.65 -5.72
C ILE A 47 9.91 -7.51 -6.82
N PRO A 48 9.50 -8.78 -7.03
CA PRO A 48 9.96 -9.58 -8.16
C PRO A 48 9.74 -8.86 -9.51
N ASP A 49 10.74 -8.88 -10.40
CA ASP A 49 10.71 -8.12 -11.66
C ASP A 49 9.53 -8.50 -12.57
N ASP A 50 9.14 -9.76 -12.56
CA ASP A 50 7.96 -10.24 -13.28
C ASP A 50 6.68 -9.61 -12.73
N GLN A 51 6.53 -9.53 -11.42
CA GLN A 51 5.37 -8.88 -10.81
C GLN A 51 5.37 -7.37 -11.06
N LEU A 52 6.50 -6.70 -10.79
CA LEU A 52 6.65 -5.25 -10.88
C LEU A 52 6.25 -4.70 -12.26
N LYS A 53 6.64 -5.38 -13.34
CA LYS A 53 6.33 -4.98 -14.73
C LYS A 53 4.85 -5.10 -15.09
N HIS A 54 4.11 -5.96 -14.40
CA HIS A 54 2.69 -6.19 -14.67
C HIS A 54 1.78 -5.46 -13.66
N MET A 55 2.34 -4.83 -12.62
CA MET A 55 1.54 -4.02 -11.69
C MET A 55 0.95 -2.82 -12.39
N SER A 56 -0.35 -2.56 -12.17
CA SER A 56 -0.93 -1.26 -12.51
C SER A 56 -0.27 -0.14 -11.70
N THR A 57 -0.39 1.11 -12.15
CA THR A 57 0.20 2.26 -11.43
C THR A 57 -0.44 2.45 -10.06
N ILE A 58 -1.74 2.19 -9.94
CA ILE A 58 -2.44 2.26 -8.65
C ILE A 58 -1.95 1.17 -7.68
N ASP A 59 -1.76 -0.07 -8.14
CA ASP A 59 -1.28 -1.16 -7.28
C ASP A 59 0.18 -0.95 -6.86
N LEU A 60 1.01 -0.45 -7.77
CA LEU A 60 2.38 -0.08 -7.44
C LEU A 60 2.42 1.07 -6.43
N LEU A 61 1.55 2.08 -6.57
CA LEU A 61 1.48 3.19 -5.62
C LEU A 61 1.10 2.69 -4.22
N ILE A 62 0.05 1.87 -4.10
CA ILE A 62 -0.38 1.30 -2.81
C ILE A 62 0.72 0.41 -2.22
N THR A 63 1.41 -0.37 -3.06
CA THR A 63 2.57 -1.18 -2.66
C THR A 63 3.69 -0.31 -2.07
N CYS A 64 4.03 0.79 -2.72
CA CYS A 64 5.02 1.75 -2.22
C CYS A 64 4.60 2.38 -0.89
N MET A 65 3.30 2.67 -0.70
CA MET A 65 2.78 3.17 0.58
C MET A 65 2.88 2.13 1.71
N ASN A 66 2.80 0.84 1.37
CA ASN A 66 2.93 -0.29 2.30
C ASN A 66 4.37 -0.80 2.44
N TYR A 67 5.36 -0.13 1.84
CA TYR A 67 6.75 -0.54 1.89
C TYR A 67 7.26 -0.62 3.34
N PRO A 68 7.75 -1.79 3.83
CA PRO A 68 8.02 -1.97 5.26
C PRO A 68 9.16 -1.10 5.82
N ALA A 69 10.02 -0.57 4.95
CA ALA A 69 11.11 0.33 5.34
C ALA A 69 10.77 1.82 5.16
N TYR A 70 9.49 2.19 4.95
CA TYR A 70 9.11 3.61 4.77
C TYR A 70 9.60 4.53 5.90
N GLY A 71 9.77 4.03 7.13
CA GLY A 71 10.24 4.81 8.28
C GLY A 71 11.76 4.86 8.44
N TYR A 72 12.53 4.12 7.63
CA TYR A 72 13.98 3.98 7.80
C TYR A 72 14.73 5.30 7.59
N PHE A 73 14.17 6.24 6.81
CA PHE A 73 14.81 7.54 6.60
C PHE A 73 15.01 8.33 7.90
N THR A 74 14.24 8.04 8.95
CA THR A 74 14.35 8.71 10.26
C THR A 74 15.58 8.27 11.06
N ALA A 75 16.27 7.19 10.64
CA ALA A 75 17.49 6.70 11.28
C ALA A 75 18.76 7.47 10.85
N PHE A 76 18.65 8.36 9.85
CA PHE A 76 19.77 9.13 9.32
C PHE A 76 19.79 10.56 9.90
N ASN A 77 20.97 11.16 9.94
CA ASN A 77 21.12 12.54 10.43
C ASN A 77 20.49 13.56 9.49
N ASP A 78 20.45 13.25 8.19
CA ASP A 78 19.76 14.03 7.18
C ASP A 78 18.56 13.23 6.65
N PRO A 79 17.31 13.71 6.86
CA PRO A 79 16.12 13.08 6.31
C PRO A 79 16.16 12.94 4.78
N GLN A 80 16.79 13.88 4.06
CA GLN A 80 16.90 13.79 2.61
C GLN A 80 17.79 12.62 2.20
N GLU A 81 18.95 12.46 2.86
CA GLU A 81 19.83 11.31 2.66
C GLU A 81 19.10 9.99 2.93
N GLY A 82 18.32 9.93 4.00
CA GLY A 82 17.52 8.76 4.33
C GLY A 82 16.44 8.43 3.28
N ILE A 83 15.81 9.45 2.70
CA ILE A 83 14.85 9.27 1.60
C ILE A 83 15.57 8.77 0.34
N ASP A 84 16.72 9.36 -0.01
CA ASP A 84 17.51 8.99 -1.18
C ASP A 84 17.99 7.53 -1.09
N ILE A 85 18.39 7.07 0.10
CA ILE A 85 18.74 5.68 0.36
C ILE A 85 17.54 4.76 0.12
N ASN A 86 16.34 5.12 0.57
CA ASN A 86 15.14 4.31 0.34
C ASN A 86 14.80 4.22 -1.15
N ILE A 87 14.82 5.36 -1.87
CA ILE A 87 14.58 5.38 -3.31
C ILE A 87 15.61 4.51 -4.05
N ARG A 88 16.90 4.60 -3.69
CA ARG A 88 17.97 3.86 -4.36
C ARG A 88 17.91 2.35 -4.11
N ASN A 89 17.39 1.92 -2.97
CA ASN A 89 17.38 0.51 -2.59
C ASN A 89 16.05 -0.21 -2.86
N PHE A 90 14.98 0.51 -3.21
CA PHE A 90 13.68 -0.10 -3.47
C PHE A 90 13.23 0.10 -4.92
N ASN A 91 13.10 -1.01 -5.65
CA ASN A 91 12.75 -1.00 -7.07
C ASN A 91 11.32 -0.48 -7.34
N GLY A 92 10.39 -0.63 -6.39
CA GLY A 92 9.02 -0.11 -6.54
C GLY A 92 8.97 1.41 -6.66
N LEU A 93 9.71 2.15 -5.82
CA LEU A 93 9.78 3.62 -5.91
C LEU A 93 10.46 4.06 -7.20
N GLN A 94 11.54 3.39 -7.61
CA GLN A 94 12.25 3.70 -8.85
C GLN A 94 11.36 3.51 -10.08
N GLU A 95 10.59 2.42 -10.12
CA GLU A 95 9.64 2.16 -11.18
C GLU A 95 8.52 3.20 -11.19
N LEU A 96 7.94 3.50 -10.02
CA LEU A 96 6.87 4.48 -9.89
C LEU A 96 7.30 5.86 -10.40
N MET A 97 8.54 6.29 -10.12
CA MET A 97 9.10 7.56 -10.61
C MET A 97 9.28 7.61 -12.13
N ARG A 98 9.33 6.45 -12.82
CA ARG A 98 9.45 6.37 -14.29
C ARG A 98 8.10 6.35 -15.00
N ARG A 99 7.01 6.06 -14.29
CA ARG A 99 5.67 5.96 -14.86
C ARG A 99 5.05 7.34 -15.09
N THR A 100 4.73 7.63 -16.34
CA THR A 100 4.22 8.95 -16.76
C THR A 100 2.83 9.29 -16.21
N ASP A 101 2.05 8.27 -15.87
CA ASP A 101 0.70 8.37 -15.29
C ASP A 101 0.71 8.45 -13.75
N ALA A 102 1.82 8.14 -13.09
CA ALA A 102 1.93 8.14 -11.62
C ALA A 102 1.52 9.46 -10.94
N PRO A 103 1.85 10.66 -11.47
CA PRO A 103 1.41 11.92 -10.85
C PRO A 103 -0.12 12.06 -10.79
N ASN A 104 -0.83 11.57 -11.81
CA ASN A 104 -2.29 11.64 -11.86
C ASN A 104 -2.93 10.66 -10.86
N GLU A 105 -2.40 9.44 -10.77
CA GLU A 105 -2.87 8.44 -9.81
C GLU A 105 -2.60 8.87 -8.36
N LEU A 106 -1.41 9.41 -8.08
CA LEU A 106 -1.08 9.94 -6.76
C LEU A 106 -2.03 11.08 -6.35
N LEU A 107 -2.30 12.01 -7.27
CA LEU A 107 -3.25 13.11 -7.02
C LEU A 107 -4.67 12.58 -6.79
N SER A 108 -5.08 11.55 -7.54
CA SER A 108 -6.38 10.88 -7.36
C SER A 108 -6.51 10.29 -5.96
N ILE A 109 -5.50 9.55 -5.49
CA ILE A 109 -5.49 8.99 -4.13
C ILE A 109 -5.47 10.11 -3.08
N TYR A 110 -4.64 11.13 -3.24
CA TYR A 110 -4.55 12.22 -2.27
C TYR A 110 -5.90 12.93 -2.08
N LYS A 111 -6.64 13.19 -3.17
CA LYS A 111 -8.00 13.75 -3.10
C LYS A 111 -8.97 12.85 -2.35
N GLN A 112 -8.84 11.54 -2.47
CA GLN A 112 -9.67 10.57 -1.74
C GLN A 112 -9.34 10.52 -0.24
N MET A 113 -8.08 10.77 0.14
CA MET A 113 -7.70 10.86 1.56
C MET A 113 -8.32 12.08 2.25
N ASP A 114 -8.46 13.19 1.54
CA ASP A 114 -9.12 14.40 2.06
C ASP A 114 -10.63 14.17 2.27
N THR A 115 -11.29 13.54 1.29
CA THR A 115 -12.72 13.20 1.42
C THR A 115 -12.97 12.23 2.57
N PHE A 116 -12.09 11.24 2.79
CA PHE A 116 -12.20 10.32 3.92
C PHE A 116 -12.13 11.03 5.29
N LYS A 117 -11.22 12.00 5.45
CA LYS A 117 -11.15 12.83 6.67
C LYS A 117 -12.44 13.61 6.90
N MET A 118 -13.04 14.17 5.86
CA MET A 118 -14.34 14.85 5.95
C MET A 118 -15.45 13.86 6.35
N THR A 119 -15.48 12.66 5.77
CA THR A 119 -16.45 11.61 6.13
C THR A 119 -16.31 11.17 7.58
N LEU A 120 -15.08 10.98 8.09
CA LEU A 120 -14.85 10.66 9.50
C LEU A 120 -15.32 11.78 10.44
N LYS A 121 -15.06 13.04 10.09
CA LYS A 121 -15.53 14.20 10.85
C LYS A 121 -17.06 14.25 10.88
N ASN A 122 -17.72 14.04 9.74
CA ASN A 122 -19.18 14.03 9.66
C ASN A 122 -19.80 12.87 10.45
N LYS A 123 -19.23 11.66 10.36
CA LYS A 123 -19.67 10.49 11.14
C LYS A 123 -19.50 10.70 12.64
N ALA A 124 -18.40 11.32 13.07
CA ALA A 124 -18.19 11.69 14.47
C ALA A 124 -19.20 12.74 14.95
N ILE A 125 -19.54 13.72 14.10
CA ILE A 125 -20.60 14.71 14.38
C ILE A 125 -21.97 14.04 14.47
N GLU A 126 -22.33 13.16 13.53
CA GLU A 126 -23.59 12.41 13.57
C GLU A 126 -23.68 11.54 14.82
N THR A 127 -22.61 10.80 15.15
CA THR A 127 -22.59 9.93 16.34
C THR A 127 -22.74 10.74 17.63
N ASN A 128 -22.11 11.92 17.71
CA ASN A 128 -22.26 12.83 18.84
C ASN A 128 -23.66 13.46 18.89
N LEU A 129 -24.24 13.84 17.75
CA LEU A 129 -25.58 14.41 17.65
C LEU A 129 -26.66 13.38 18.01
N PHE A 130 -26.56 12.15 17.49
CA PHE A 130 -27.45 11.04 17.86
C PHE A 130 -27.28 10.63 19.33
N GLY A 131 -26.06 10.66 19.87
CA GLY A 131 -25.79 10.41 21.29
C GLY A 131 -26.42 11.47 22.19
N GLN A 132 -26.29 12.75 21.84
CA GLN A 132 -26.92 13.87 22.55
C GLN A 132 -28.44 13.84 22.43
N LEU A 133 -29.00 13.57 21.24
CA LEU A 133 -30.45 13.45 21.03
C LEU A 133 -31.04 12.26 21.80
N LYS A 134 -30.35 11.10 21.86
CA LYS A 134 -30.78 9.96 22.69
C LYS A 134 -30.75 10.30 24.19
N GLY A 135 -29.73 11.02 24.66
CA GLY A 135 -29.65 11.48 26.05
C GLY A 135 -30.75 12.49 26.42
N LEU A 136 -31.17 13.32 25.47
CA LEU A 136 -32.29 14.25 25.66
C LEU A 136 -33.65 13.52 25.65
N ILE A 137 -33.86 12.55 24.76
CA ILE A 137 -35.12 11.78 24.69
C ILE A 137 -35.26 10.83 25.88
N SER A 138 -34.16 10.27 26.40
CA SER A 138 -34.18 9.39 27.60
C SER A 138 -34.42 10.14 28.91
N ASN A 139 -34.26 11.46 28.95
CA ASN A 139 -34.58 12.33 30.10
C ASN A 139 -35.98 12.95 30.01
N CYS A 140 -36.74 12.61 28.97
CA CYS A 140 -38.12 13.08 28.75
C CYS A 140 -39.19 12.00 29.02
N TYR A 141 -38.82 10.87 29.63
CA TYR A 141 -39.74 9.83 30.14
C TYR A 141 -39.39 9.46 31.57
#